data_AF-A0A182TM94-F1
#
_entry.id   AF-A0A182TM94-F1
#
_cell.length_a   1.000
_cell.length_b   1.000
_cell.length_c   1.000
_cell.angle_alpha   90.00
_cell.angle_beta   90.00
_cell.angle_gamma   90.00
#
_symmetry.space_group_name_H-M   'P 1'
#
loop_
_entity.id
_entity.type
_entity.pdbx_description
1 polymer ?
#
loop_
_entity_poly.entity_id
_entity_poly.type
_entity_poly.pdbx_seq_one_letter_code
_entity_poly.pdbx_strand_id
1 'polypeptide(L)'
;MNRESIYYLPEGSTESTFCYDEDRPRLPLPKLDHTLKRYLESLKPFGTAEELENTKKIIETFRKGVGAKLQTILEEKAANEKNWNI
;
A
#
# COMPACT_ATOMS: atom_id res chain seq x y z
N MET A 1 27.06 -5.02 -7.93
CA MET A 1 27.54 -3.63 -8.16
C MET A 1 27.66 -2.97 -6.80
N ASN A 2 28.84 -2.46 -6.43
CA ASN A 2 29.00 -1.74 -5.18
C ASN A 2 28.48 -0.30 -5.37
N ARG A 3 27.38 0.05 -4.70
CA ARG A 3 26.76 1.39 -4.76
C ARG A 3 27.69 2.48 -4.23
N GLU A 4 28.66 2.13 -3.39
CA GLU A 4 29.60 3.07 -2.81
C GLU A 4 30.69 3.53 -3.79
N SER A 5 30.92 2.79 -4.89
CA SER A 5 31.94 3.13 -5.88
C SER A 5 31.43 4.04 -7.01
N ILE A 6 30.14 4.41 -7.02
CA ILE A 6 29.50 5.11 -8.15
C ILE A 6 29.22 6.59 -7.83
N TYR A 7 29.23 7.01 -6.56
CA TYR A 7 28.76 8.33 -6.17
C TYR A 7 29.80 9.17 -5.41
N TYR A 8 29.85 10.45 -5.76
CA TYR A 8 30.74 11.46 -5.20
C TYR A 8 30.24 11.91 -3.82
N LEU A 9 31.12 11.83 -2.82
CA LEU A 9 30.91 12.42 -1.50
C LEU A 9 31.63 13.79 -1.47
N PRO A 10 30.92 14.93 -1.33
CA PRO A 10 31.59 16.23 -1.24
C PRO A 10 32.46 16.31 0.01
N GLU A 11 33.63 16.94 -0.10
CA GLU A 11 34.53 17.18 1.03
C GLU A 11 33.80 17.86 2.20
N GLY A 12 33.82 17.24 3.37
CA GLY A 12 33.14 17.70 4.59
C GLY A 12 31.74 17.12 4.82
N SER A 13 31.20 16.31 3.89
CA SER A 13 29.90 15.65 4.07
C SER A 13 30.07 14.30 4.78
N THR A 14 29.28 14.05 5.83
CA THR A 14 29.25 12.77 6.55
C THR A 14 28.22 11.78 5.99
N GLU A 15 27.35 12.24 5.08
CA GLU A 15 26.22 11.49 4.54
C GLU A 15 26.38 11.32 3.02
N SER A 16 26.21 10.09 2.53
CA SER A 16 26.19 9.79 1.10
C SER A 16 24.77 9.87 0.54
N THR A 17 24.62 10.03 -0.78
CA THR A 17 23.31 10.14 -1.46
C THR A 17 22.30 9.05 -1.09
N PHE A 18 22.78 7.84 -0.76
CA PHE A 18 21.95 6.67 -0.47
C PHE A 18 22.17 6.12 0.94
N CYS A 19 22.77 6.89 1.87
CA CYS A 19 23.06 6.38 3.21
C CYS A 19 21.81 5.91 3.97
N TYR A 20 20.64 6.48 3.67
CA TYR A 20 19.36 6.12 4.29
C TYR A 20 18.49 5.15 3.47
N ASP A 21 18.96 4.68 2.31
CA ASP A 21 18.11 3.89 1.41
C ASP A 21 17.66 2.57 2.03
N GLU A 22 18.50 1.99 2.88
CA GLU A 22 18.21 0.78 3.64
C GLU A 22 17.34 1.03 4.89
N ASP A 23 17.41 2.25 5.44
CA ASP A 23 16.70 2.68 6.66
C ASP A 23 15.24 3.06 6.39
N ARG A 24 14.85 3.16 5.12
CA ARG A 24 13.47 3.48 4.75
C ARG A 24 12.49 2.46 5.33
N PRO A 25 11.41 2.93 5.97
CA PRO A 25 10.40 2.02 6.52
C PRO A 25 9.73 1.23 5.40
N ARG A 26 9.29 0.02 5.73
CA ARG A 26 8.51 -0.81 4.82
C ARG A 26 7.18 -0.13 4.52
N LEU A 27 6.69 -0.27 3.29
CA LEU A 27 5.40 0.29 2.91
C LEU A 27 4.28 -0.41 3.69
N PRO A 28 3.49 0.32 4.53
CA PRO A 28 2.45 -0.30 5.32
C PRO A 28 1.30 -0.78 4.41
N LEU A 29 0.79 -1.97 4.70
CA LEU A 29 -0.40 -2.50 4.05
C LEU A 29 -1.64 -2.14 4.88
N PRO A 30 -2.58 -1.33 4.36
CA PRO A 30 -3.82 -1.03 5.08
C PRO A 30 -4.70 -2.27 5.22
N LYS A 31 -5.45 -2.34 6.32
CA LYS A 31 -6.49 -3.36 6.52
C LYS A 31 -7.57 -3.25 5.44
N LEU A 32 -8.07 -4.40 4.97
CA LEU A 32 -9.13 -4.46 3.97
C LEU A 32 -10.34 -3.58 4.31
N ASP A 33 -10.81 -3.64 5.56
CA ASP A 33 -11.96 -2.86 6.04
C ASP A 33 -11.77 -1.35 5.91
N HIS A 34 -10.57 -0.88 6.20
CA HIS A 34 -10.23 0.54 6.10
C HIS A 34 -10.24 0.98 4.64
N THR A 35 -9.68 0.16 3.74
CA THR A 35 -9.68 0.42 2.30
C THR A 35 -11.10 0.43 1.73
N LEU A 36 -11.93 -0.55 2.07
CA LEU A 36 -13.32 -0.64 1.60
C LEU A 36 -14.18 0.53 2.11
N LYS A 37 -13.98 0.96 3.35
CA LYS A 37 -14.64 2.16 3.88
C LYS A 37 -14.27 3.40 3.08
N ARG A 38 -12.97 3.62 2.85
CA ARG A 38 -12.48 4.76 2.06
C ARG A 38 -12.99 4.73 0.62
N TYR A 39 -13.07 3.54 0.02
CA TYR A 39 -13.65 3.35 -1.30
C TYR A 39 -15.12 3.79 -1.33
N LEU A 40 -15.94 3.36 -0.37
CA LEU A 40 -17.34 3.79 -0.30
C LEU A 40 -17.48 5.30 -0.10
N GLU A 41 -16.68 5.91 0.78
CA GLU A 41 -16.66 7.37 0.96
C GLU A 41 -16.32 8.11 -0.35
N SER A 42 -15.38 7.58 -1.13
CA SER A 42 -14.97 8.18 -2.40
C SER A 42 -16.07 8.16 -3.47
N LEU A 43 -17.03 7.23 -3.38
CA LEU A 43 -18.15 7.11 -4.31
C LEU A 43 -19.34 8.00 -3.96
N LYS A 44 -19.48 8.41 -2.70
CA LYS A 44 -20.61 9.23 -2.23
C LYS A 44 -20.92 10.48 -3.08
N PRO A 45 -19.95 11.28 -3.55
CA PRO A 45 -20.27 12.47 -4.36
C PRO A 45 -20.71 12.14 -5.79
N PHE A 46 -20.54 10.89 -6.26
CA PHE A 46 -20.80 10.50 -7.64
C PHE A 46 -22.01 9.57 -7.80
N GLY A 47 -22.29 8.74 -6.80
CA GLY A 47 -23.36 7.73 -6.86
C GLY A 47 -24.72 8.24 -6.38
N THR A 48 -25.78 7.74 -7.02
CA THR A 48 -27.15 7.87 -6.51
C THR A 48 -27.37 6.99 -5.27
N ALA A 49 -28.45 7.23 -4.52
CA ALA A 49 -28.75 6.45 -3.33
C ALA A 49 -28.89 4.93 -3.60
N GLU A 50 -29.49 4.57 -4.74
CA GLU A 50 -29.67 3.18 -5.16
C GLU A 50 -28.34 2.52 -5.52
N GLU A 51 -27.50 3.21 -6.30
CA GLU A 51 -26.17 2.72 -6.68
C GLU A 51 -25.29 2.52 -5.44
N LEU A 52 -25.25 3.49 -4.52
CA LEU A 52 -24.47 3.38 -3.29
C LEU A 52 -24.95 2.22 -2.41
N GLU A 53 -26.25 1.95 -2.34
CA GLU A 53 -26.79 0.82 -1.60
C GLU A 53 -26.42 -0.51 -2.24
N ASN A 54 -26.47 -0.61 -3.57
CA ASN A 54 -25.97 -1.78 -4.29
C ASN A 54 -24.46 -1.97 -4.06
N THR A 55 -23.67 -0.88 -4.12
CA THR A 55 -22.23 -0.93 -3.86
C THR A 55 -21.92 -1.43 -2.45
N LYS A 56 -22.68 -1.04 -1.42
CA LYS A 56 -22.51 -1.58 -0.06
C LYS A 56 -22.68 -3.10 -0.02
N LYS A 57 -23.67 -3.64 -0.72
CA LYS A 57 -23.91 -5.10 -0.80
C LYS A 57 -22.74 -5.81 -1.48
N ILE A 58 -22.22 -5.23 -2.57
CA ILE A 58 -21.05 -5.76 -3.29
C ILE A 58 -19.81 -5.72 -2.38
N ILE A 59 -19.57 -4.60 -1.70
CA ILE A 59 -18.45 -4.43 -0.75
C ILE A 59 -18.52 -5.49 0.35
N GLU A 60 -19.69 -5.74 0.93
CA GLU A 60 -19.83 -6.71 2.01
C GLU A 60 -19.62 -8.15 1.51
N THR A 61 -20.10 -8.46 0.30
CA THR A 61 -19.86 -9.74 -0.36
C THR A 61 -18.38 -9.95 -0.66
N PHE A 62 -17.69 -8.92 -1.13
CA PHE A 62 -16.26 -8.94 -1.39
C PHE A 62 -15.47 -9.10 -0.10
N ARG A 63 -15.80 -8.31 0.93
CA ARG A 63 -15.17 -8.31 2.26
C ARG A 63 -15.18 -9.71 2.90
N LYS A 64 -16.32 -10.39 2.88
CA LYS A 64 -16.49 -11.72 3.47
C LYS A 64 -16.07 -12.86 2.54
N GLY A 65 -15.96 -12.59 1.25
CA GLY A 65 -15.67 -13.58 0.22
C GLY A 65 -14.23 -13.52 -0.26
N VAL A 66 -14.08 -13.28 -1.57
CA VAL A 66 -12.78 -13.31 -2.25
C VAL A 66 -11.82 -12.23 -1.74
N GLY A 67 -12.33 -11.08 -1.28
CA GLY A 67 -11.51 -9.98 -0.79
C GLY A 67 -10.69 -10.36 0.45
N ALA A 68 -11.25 -11.12 1.38
CA ALA A 68 -10.51 -11.62 2.54
C ALA A 68 -9.34 -12.54 2.12
N LYS A 69 -9.59 -13.46 1.19
CA LYS A 69 -8.55 -14.38 0.67
C LYS A 69 -7.43 -13.62 -0.03
N LEU A 70 -7.77 -12.63 -0.85
CA LEU A 70 -6.80 -11.78 -1.55
C LEU A 70 -5.99 -10.93 -0.57
N GLN A 71 -6.62 -10.40 0.48
CA GLN A 71 -5.95 -9.63 1.52
C GLN A 71 -4.90 -10.48 2.25
N THR A 72 -5.20 -11.74 2.57
CA THR A 72 -4.23 -12.66 3.21
C THR A 72 -3.00 -12.88 2.31
N ILE A 73 -3.21 -13.14 1.02
CA ILE A 73 -2.10 -13.29 0.06
C ILE A 73 -1.27 -12.00 -0.02
N LEU A 74 -1.93 -10.83 0.02
CA LEU A 74 -1.26 -9.54 -0.02
C LEU A 74 -0.46 -9.25 1.26
N GLU A 75 -0.96 -9.68 2.43
CA GLU A 75 -0.26 -9.60 3.71
C GLU A 75 1.01 -10.47 3.72
N GLU A 76 0.92 -11.68 3.17
CA GLU A 76 2.08 -12.56 2.99
C GLU A 76 3.12 -11.92 2.05
N LYS A 77 2.69 -11.31 0.95
CA LYS A 77 3.59 -10.59 0.03
C LYS A 77 4.25 -9.39 0.74
N ALA A 78 3.49 -8.59 1.47
CA ALA A 78 3.98 -7.42 2.20
C ALA A 78 4.94 -7.77 3.35
N ALA A 79 4.85 -8.97 3.92
CA ALA A 79 5.82 -9.45 4.90
C ALA A 79 7.20 -9.73 4.29
N ASN A 80 7.25 -10.14 3.01
CA ASN A 80 8.46 -10.59 2.33
C ASN A 80 9.16 -9.50 1.51
N GLU A 81 8.49 -8.38 1.22
CA GLU A 81 9.02 -7.31 0.37
C GLU A 81 9.10 -5.96 1.12
N LYS A 82 10.17 -5.18 0.92
CA LYS A 82 10.25 -3.79 1.47
C LYS A 82 9.17 -2.89 0.84
N ASN A 83 8.84 -3.15 -0.42
CA ASN A 83 7.80 -2.46 -1.16
C ASN A 83 7.00 -3.45 -2.01
N TRP A 84 5.79 -3.77 -1.58
CA TRP A 84 4.98 -4.88 -2.10
C TRP A 84 4.19 -4.57 -3.39
N ASN A 85 4.18 -3.31 -3.82
CA ASN A 85 3.39 -2.83 -4.97
C ASN A 85 4.23 -2.50 -6.22
N ILE A 86 5.52 -2.81 -6.20
CA ILE A 86 6.46 -2.61 -7.31
C ILE A 86 6.68 -3.94 -8.04
#